data_AF-A0A354IRL9-F1
#
_entry.id   AF-A0A354IRL9-F1
#
_cell.length_a   1.000
_cell.length_b   1.000
_cell.length_c   1.000
_cell.angle_alpha   90.00
_cell.angle_beta   90.00
_cell.angle_gamma   90.00
#
_symmetry.space_group_name_H-M   'P 1'
#
loop_
_entity.id
_entity.type
_entity.pdbx_description
1 polymer ?
#
loop_
_entity_poly.entity_id
_entity_poly.type
_entity_poly.pdbx_seq_one_letter_code
_entity_poly.pdbx_strand_id
1 'polypeptide(L)'
;MLNENDPDLKTRLKTLHRSLSETDEVDEELQMLLRQLDGDIKQVLERRADQDLDANTYGLGSRTQELSARFTARHPKVATTLNELGSILSNMGI
;
A
#
# COMPACT_ATOMS: atom_id res chain seq x y z
N MET A 1 8.46 -7.07 21.59
CA MET A 1 7.77 -7.95 20.62
C MET A 1 7.08 -7.03 19.63
N LEU A 2 7.81 -6.60 18.60
CA LEU A 2 7.33 -5.71 17.54
C LEU A 2 7.71 -6.39 16.22
N ASN A 3 6.89 -6.22 15.18
CA ASN A 3 7.09 -6.65 13.79
C ASN A 3 6.40 -7.93 13.27
N GLU A 4 5.37 -8.47 13.93
CA GLU A 4 4.52 -9.50 13.28
C GLU A 4 3.60 -8.93 12.16
N ASN A 5 3.43 -7.60 12.07
CA ASN A 5 2.51 -6.98 11.10
C ASN A 5 3.16 -6.63 9.74
N ASP A 6 4.49 -6.48 9.69
CA ASP A 6 5.24 -6.23 8.44
C ASP A 6 5.12 -7.36 7.40
N PRO A 7 5.26 -8.66 7.76
CA PRO A 7 5.16 -9.73 6.77
C PRO A 7 3.74 -9.86 6.19
N ASP A 8 2.70 -9.62 6.99
CA ASP A 8 1.31 -9.61 6.54
C ASP A 8 1.03 -8.48 5.55
N LEU A 9 1.53 -7.27 5.85
CA LEU A 9 1.40 -6.12 4.96
C LEU A 9 2.10 -6.38 3.62
N LYS A 10 3.34 -6.88 3.66
CA LYS A 10 4.15 -7.19 2.48
C LYS A 10 3.52 -8.31 1.65
N THR A 11 2.91 -9.30 2.30
CA THR A 11 2.18 -10.38 1.64
C THR A 11 0.92 -9.85 0.96
N ARG A 12 0.14 -8.99 1.64
CA ARG A 12 -1.06 -8.37 1.04
C ARG A 12 -0.72 -7.48 -0.15
N LEU A 13 0.37 -6.71 -0.07
CA LEU A 13 0.83 -5.91 -1.22
C LEU A 13 1.24 -6.77 -2.40
N LYS A 14 1.97 -7.87 -2.14
CA LYS A 14 2.39 -8.78 -3.20
C LYS A 14 1.20 -9.49 -3.85
N THR A 15 0.19 -9.87 -3.07
CA THR A 15 -1.08 -10.41 -3.56
C THR A 15 -1.83 -9.38 -4.39
N LEU A 16 -1.94 -8.15 -3.90
CA LEU A 16 -2.57 -7.04 -4.62
C LEU A 16 -1.87 -6.79 -5.96
N HIS A 17 -0.55 -6.63 -5.96
CA HIS A 17 0.25 -6.42 -7.17
C HIS A 17 0.07 -7.57 -8.17
N ARG A 18 -0.02 -8.81 -7.69
CA ARG A 18 -0.27 -9.97 -8.57
C ARG A 18 -1.67 -9.93 -9.16
N SER A 19 -2.70 -9.71 -8.35
CA SER A 19 -4.07 -9.58 -8.84
C SER A 19 -4.23 -8.44 -9.85
N LEU A 20 -3.50 -7.34 -9.66
CA LEU A 20 -3.44 -6.22 -10.60
C LEU A 20 -2.71 -6.56 -11.90
N SER A 21 -1.60 -7.31 -11.82
CA SER A 21 -0.84 -7.74 -13.00
C SER A 21 -1.59 -8.81 -13.81
N GLU A 22 -2.48 -9.55 -13.15
CA GLU A 22 -3.38 -10.54 -13.78
C GLU A 22 -4.67 -9.90 -14.32
N THR A 23 -4.97 -8.66 -13.91
CA THR A 23 -6.11 -7.89 -14.42
C THR A 23 -5.62 -7.03 -15.58
N ASP A 24 -5.93 -7.44 -16.82
CA ASP A 24 -5.53 -6.78 -18.08
C ASP A 24 -6.03 -5.32 -18.21
N GLU A 25 -6.93 -4.90 -17.31
CA GLU A 25 -7.66 -3.63 -17.36
C GLU A 25 -7.08 -2.54 -16.44
N VAL A 26 -5.92 -2.76 -15.83
CA VAL A 26 -5.27 -1.72 -15.00
C VAL A 26 -4.46 -0.79 -15.90
N ASP A 27 -4.88 0.48 -15.98
CA ASP A 27 -4.16 1.52 -16.74
C ASP A 27 -2.68 1.61 -16.32
N GLU A 28 -1.76 1.89 -17.25
CA GLU A 28 -0.32 2.00 -16.97
C GLU A 28 0.00 3.03 -15.87
N GLU A 29 -0.75 4.14 -15.82
CA GLU A 29 -0.65 5.16 -14.76
C GLU A 29 -0.91 4.57 -13.37
N LEU A 30 -1.97 3.77 -13.27
CA LEU A 30 -2.38 3.13 -12.02
C LEU A 30 -1.33 2.11 -11.58
N GLN A 31 -0.78 1.34 -12.52
CA GLN A 31 0.29 0.39 -12.26
C GLN A 31 1.57 1.08 -11.76
N MET A 32 1.91 2.25 -12.32
CA MET A 32 3.03 3.06 -11.83
C MET A 32 2.79 3.57 -10.40
N LEU A 33 1.59 4.10 -10.10
CA LEU A 33 1.26 4.60 -8.77
C LEU A 33 1.29 3.49 -7.70
N LEU A 34 0.84 2.29 -8.05
CA LEU A 34 0.91 1.10 -7.19
C LEU A 34 2.35 0.66 -6.93
N ARG A 35 3.21 0.65 -7.95
CA ARG A 35 4.64 0.36 -7.78
C ARG A 35 5.32 1.39 -6.89
N GLN A 36 4.98 2.66 -7.06
CA GLN A 36 5.50 3.73 -6.22
C GLN A 36 5.07 3.52 -4.76
N LEU A 37 3.78 3.22 -4.53
CA LEU A 37 3.27 2.92 -3.19
C LEU A 37 3.93 1.69 -2.57
N ASP A 38 4.17 0.62 -3.33
CA ASP A 38 4.89 -0.57 -2.85
C ASP A 38 6.34 -0.24 -2.44
N GLY A 39 7.01 0.61 -3.21
CA GLY A 39 8.34 1.11 -2.90
C GLY A 39 8.36 1.96 -1.63
N ASP A 40 7.42 2.91 -1.51
CA ASP A 40 7.29 3.77 -0.33
C ASP A 40 6.97 2.93 0.93
N ILE A 41 6.08 1.93 0.83
CA ILE A 41 5.78 1.00 1.94
C ILE A 41 7.00 0.18 2.33
N LYS A 42 7.73 -0.40 1.38
CA LYS A 42 8.98 -1.12 1.69
C LYS A 42 9.99 -0.24 2.39
N GLN A 43 10.24 0.97 1.86
CA GLN A 43 11.13 1.96 2.48
C GLN A 43 10.71 2.26 3.92
N VAL A 44 9.42 2.45 4.18
CA VAL A 44 8.88 2.72 5.52
C VAL A 44 9.06 1.51 6.45
N LEU A 45 8.76 0.29 6.00
CA LEU A 45 8.95 -0.92 6.81
C LEU A 45 10.44 -1.16 7.12
N GLU A 46 11.32 -0.92 6.15
CA GLU A 46 12.78 -1.02 6.33
C GLU A 46 13.31 0.06 7.29
N ARG A 47 12.87 1.31 7.14
CA ARG A 47 13.24 2.42 8.06
C ARG A 47 12.68 2.24 9.47
N ARG A 48 11.48 1.66 9.61
CA ARG A 48 10.91 1.26 10.90
C ARG A 48 11.77 0.22 11.61
N ALA A 49 12.29 -0.75 10.87
CA ALA A 49 13.22 -1.73 11.42
C ALA A 49 14.53 -1.08 11.90
N ASP A 50 14.95 0.03 11.27
CA ASP A 50 16.13 0.83 11.63
C ASP A 50 15.86 1.93 12.69
N GLN A 51 14.62 2.03 13.21
CA GLN A 51 14.14 3.07 14.15
C GLN A 51 14.17 4.53 13.65
N ASP A 52 14.48 4.78 12.38
CA ASP A 52 14.58 6.13 11.81
C ASP A 52 13.28 6.52 11.08
N LEU A 53 12.27 6.90 11.86
CA LEU A 53 10.96 7.29 11.34
C LEU A 53 10.92 8.79 10.97
N ASP A 54 11.25 9.09 9.71
CA ASP A 54 11.11 10.41 9.11
C ASP A 54 9.65 10.83 8.85
N ALA A 55 9.41 12.13 8.66
CA ALA A 55 8.12 12.73 8.31
C ALA A 55 7.49 12.18 7.01
N ASN A 56 8.28 11.60 6.09
CA ASN A 56 7.78 10.91 4.89
C ASN A 56 6.92 9.67 5.21
N THR A 57 7.04 9.15 6.42
CA THR A 57 6.31 7.98 6.87
C THR A 57 4.84 8.31 7.19
N TYR A 58 4.51 9.55 7.56
CA TYR A 58 3.20 9.97 8.08
C TYR A 58 2.08 10.20 7.04
N GLY A 59 2.31 9.90 5.77
CA GLY A 59 1.35 10.16 4.68
C GLY A 59 0.94 8.94 3.88
N LEU A 60 1.34 7.75 4.31
CA LEU A 60 1.25 6.53 3.53
C LEU A 60 -0.15 5.94 3.58
N GLY A 61 -0.80 5.97 4.75
CA GLY A 61 -2.21 5.64 4.89
C GLY A 61 -3.09 6.52 4.01
N SER A 62 -2.83 7.84 4.01
CA SER A 62 -3.57 8.81 3.18
C SER A 62 -3.37 8.60 1.68
N ARG A 63 -2.13 8.37 1.22
CA ARG A 63 -1.86 8.04 -0.19
C ARG A 63 -2.57 6.76 -0.63
N THR A 64 -2.56 5.74 0.21
CA THR A 64 -3.22 4.46 -0.09
C THR A 64 -4.74 4.62 -0.17
N GLN A 65 -5.34 5.41 0.72
CA GLN A 65 -6.77 5.76 0.67
C GLN A 65 -7.12 6.57 -0.58
N GLU A 66 -6.28 7.55 -0.95
CA GLU A 66 -6.49 8.34 -2.17
C GLU A 66 -6.44 7.45 -3.42
N LEU A 67 -5.47 6.54 -3.50
CA LEU A 67 -5.39 5.55 -4.56
C LEU A 67 -6.66 4.70 -4.58
N SER A 68 -7.07 4.14 -3.45
CA SER A 68 -8.30 3.34 -3.35
C SER A 68 -9.54 4.06 -3.91
N ALA A 69 -9.70 5.35 -3.59
CA ALA A 69 -10.79 6.16 -4.11
C ALA A 69 -10.76 6.24 -5.66
N ARG A 70 -9.57 6.38 -6.26
CA ARG A 70 -9.40 6.38 -7.72
C ARG A 70 -9.73 5.02 -8.34
N PHE A 71 -9.40 3.92 -7.67
CA PHE A 71 -9.72 2.57 -8.15
C PHE A 71 -11.19 2.20 -7.95
N THR A 72 -11.94 2.83 -7.05
CA THR A 72 -13.33 2.45 -6.74
C THR A 72 -14.24 2.46 -7.98
N ALA A 73 -14.00 3.39 -8.91
CA ALA A 73 -14.82 3.55 -10.11
C ALA A 73 -14.53 2.52 -11.22
N ARG A 74 -13.29 2.05 -11.34
CA ARG A 74 -12.85 1.11 -12.42
C ARG A 74 -12.60 -0.31 -11.91
N HIS A 75 -12.14 -0.43 -10.67
CA HIS A 75 -11.59 -1.64 -10.07
C HIS A 75 -12.01 -1.78 -8.60
N PRO A 76 -13.30 -2.07 -8.32
CA PRO A 76 -13.81 -2.12 -6.94
C PRO A 76 -13.10 -3.16 -6.06
N LYS A 77 -12.64 -4.29 -6.64
CA LYS A 77 -11.86 -5.30 -5.91
C LYS A 77 -10.51 -4.76 -5.42
N VAL A 78 -9.80 -4.03 -6.28
CA VAL A 78 -8.52 -3.39 -5.96
C VAL A 78 -8.72 -2.31 -4.92
N ALA A 79 -9.78 -1.52 -5.08
CA ALA A 79 -10.14 -0.46 -4.15
C ALA A 79 -10.36 -1.01 -2.73
N THR A 80 -11.10 -2.12 -2.58
CA THR A 80 -11.31 -2.75 -1.26
C THR A 80 -9.97 -3.13 -0.61
N THR A 81 -9.07 -3.79 -1.35
CA THR A 81 -7.76 -4.19 -0.82
C THR A 81 -6.88 -2.99 -0.46
N LEU A 82 -6.87 -1.94 -1.28
CA LEU A 82 -6.16 -0.69 -0.96
C LEU A 82 -6.77 0.01 0.27
N ASN A 83 -8.09 0.02 0.43
CA ASN A 83 -8.74 0.61 1.61
C ASN A 83 -8.35 -0.11 2.91
N GLU A 84 -8.28 -1.45 2.87
CA GLU A 84 -7.78 -2.25 3.99
C GLU A 84 -6.31 -1.93 4.28
N LEU A 85 -5.45 -1.89 3.26
CA LEU A 85 -4.04 -1.53 3.40
C LEU A 85 -3.87 -0.14 4.00
N GLY A 86 -4.59 0.86 3.50
CA GLY A 86 -4.55 2.23 4.00
C GLY A 86 -5.05 2.34 5.44
N SER A 87 -6.08 1.58 5.81
CA SER A 87 -6.56 1.53 7.21
C SER A 87 -5.54 0.88 8.14
N ILE A 88 -4.83 -0.17 7.69
CA ILE A 88 -3.77 -0.82 8.48
C ILE A 88 -2.58 0.14 8.66
N LEU A 89 -2.13 0.80 7.59
CA LEU A 89 -1.08 1.82 7.64
C LEU A 89 -1.47 2.96 8.60
N SER A 90 -2.68 3.50 8.44
CA SER A 90 -3.18 4.60 9.27
C SER A 90 -3.32 4.20 10.75
N ASN A 91 -3.78 2.98 11.02
CA ASN A 91 -3.84 2.41 12.38
C ASN A 91 -2.44 2.19 12.98
N MET A 92 -1.42 2.00 12.15
CA MET A 92 -0.02 1.96 12.56
C MET A 92 0.61 3.35 12.75
N GLY A 93 -0.17 4.43 12.59
CA GLY A 93 0.26 5.82 12.77
C GLY A 93 1.08 6.38 11.59
N ILE A 94 0.92 5.82 10.38
CA ILE A 94 1.64 6.20 9.15
C ILE A 94 0.72 6.32 7.93
#